data_AF-A0A3E4UPK8-F1
#
_entry.id   AF-A0A3E4UPK8-F1
#
_cell.length_a   1.000
_cell.length_b   1.000
_cell.length_c   1.000
_cell.angle_alpha   90.00
_cell.angle_beta   90.00
_cell.angle_gamma   90.00
#
_symmetry.space_group_name_H-M   'P 1'
#
loop_
_entity.id
_entity.type
_entity.pdbx_description
1 polymer ?
#
loop_
_entity_poly.entity_id
_entity_poly.type
_entity_poly.pdbx_seq_one_letter_code
_entity_poly.pdbx_strand_id
1 'polypeptide(L)'
;MIQIETERGGWFHQFSGLSSPIVTWYHAYYKRGCITTGYETWVESQRFNEDYTEAVITYEFNDKKKNTMIIVMDSGYEYQIFVNGKLMEHEEHVKGALEIRLYEEKGKIKVIKNEEIL
;
A
#
# COMPACT_ATOMS: atom_id res chain seq x y z
N MET A 1 2.81 27.43 -5.36
CA MET A 1 2.16 26.96 -4.12
C MET A 1 1.66 25.54 -4.38
N ILE A 2 2.29 24.54 -3.77
CA ILE A 2 1.81 23.15 -3.80
C ILE A 2 0.59 23.11 -2.87
N GLN A 3 -0.60 22.77 -3.38
CA GLN A 3 -1.74 22.50 -2.51
C GLN A 3 -1.68 21.05 -2.05
N ILE A 4 -1.12 20.83 -0.87
CA ILE A 4 -1.11 19.51 -0.22
C ILE A 4 -2.54 19.09 0.13
N GLU A 5 -3.39 20.04 0.53
CA GLU A 5 -4.77 19.81 0.96
C GLU A 5 -5.68 19.25 -0.15
N THR A 6 -5.46 19.64 -1.41
CA THR A 6 -6.29 19.19 -2.54
C THR A 6 -5.63 18.10 -3.37
N GLU A 7 -4.40 17.72 -3.05
CA GLU A 7 -3.60 16.72 -3.80
C GLU A 7 -3.39 17.05 -5.29
N ARG A 8 -3.65 18.30 -5.70
CA ARG A 8 -3.52 18.75 -7.09
C ARG A 8 -2.28 19.62 -7.26
N GLY A 9 -1.64 19.49 -8.42
CA GLY A 9 -0.61 20.42 -8.84
C GLY A 9 -1.19 21.83 -8.93
N GLY A 10 -0.52 22.81 -8.31
CA GLY A 10 -0.96 24.22 -8.29
C GLY A 10 -0.80 24.95 -9.62
N TRP A 11 -1.10 24.30 -10.76
CA TRP A 11 -1.05 24.85 -12.12
C TRP A 11 0.34 25.25 -12.65
N PHE A 12 1.41 24.90 -11.93
CA PHE A 12 2.81 25.09 -12.36
C PHE A 12 3.32 23.85 -13.13
N HIS A 13 2.90 23.69 -14.39
CA HIS A 13 3.24 22.51 -15.20
C HIS A 13 4.75 22.26 -15.32
N GLN A 14 5.56 23.33 -15.35
CA GLN A 14 7.04 23.26 -15.44
C GLN A 14 7.73 22.75 -14.16
N PHE A 15 7.03 22.72 -13.02
CA PHE A 15 7.58 22.23 -11.74
C PHE A 15 7.04 20.85 -11.35
N SER A 16 6.10 20.31 -12.13
CA SER A 16 5.52 18.99 -11.89
C SER A 16 6.58 17.89 -11.91
N GLY A 17 7.61 17.99 -12.75
CA GLY A 17 8.72 17.04 -12.79
C GLY A 17 9.53 16.94 -11.49
N LEU A 18 9.53 17.98 -10.65
CA LEU A 18 10.22 17.98 -9.36
C LEU A 18 9.31 17.57 -8.20
N SER A 19 8.04 17.95 -8.24
CA SER A 19 7.09 17.67 -7.16
C SER A 19 6.43 16.28 -7.26
N SER A 20 6.19 15.77 -8.47
CA SER A 20 5.49 14.50 -8.67
C SER A 20 6.21 13.31 -8.04
N PRO A 21 7.55 13.15 -8.15
CA PRO A 21 8.25 12.06 -7.47
C PRO A 21 8.09 12.10 -5.94
N ILE A 22 8.10 13.30 -5.34
CA ILE A 22 7.91 13.49 -3.90
C ILE A 22 6.48 13.12 -3.49
N VAL A 23 5.47 13.52 -4.27
CA VAL A 23 4.07 13.17 -3.99
C VAL A 23 3.84 11.67 -4.14
N THR A 24 4.40 11.04 -5.18
CA THR A 24 4.32 9.59 -5.36
C THR A 24 4.97 8.84 -4.20
N TRP A 25 6.17 9.28 -3.77
CA TRP A 25 6.84 8.71 -2.61
C TRP A 25 6.01 8.90 -1.32
N TYR A 26 5.43 10.09 -1.11
CA TYR A 26 4.58 10.35 0.03
C TYR A 26 3.33 9.45 0.03
N HIS A 27 2.66 9.29 -1.11
CA HIS A 27 1.51 8.38 -1.21
C HIS A 27 1.88 6.94 -0.94
N ALA A 28 3.05 6.49 -1.39
CA ALA A 28 3.49 5.11 -1.22
C ALA A 28 3.67 4.70 0.26
N TYR A 29 4.00 5.65 1.14
CA TYR A 29 4.34 5.34 2.54
C TYR A 29 3.44 6.01 3.59
N TYR A 30 2.73 7.09 3.27
CA TYR A 30 2.05 7.92 4.30
C TYR A 30 0.56 8.14 4.04
N LYS A 31 0.07 7.91 2.81
CA LYS A 31 -1.35 8.09 2.50
C LYS A 31 -2.14 6.82 2.81
N ARG A 32 -2.87 6.82 3.92
CA ARG A 32 -3.79 5.73 4.31
C ARG A 32 -4.74 5.36 3.16
N GLY A 33 -4.98 4.06 2.98
CA GLY A 33 -5.79 3.54 1.89
C GLY A 33 -5.08 3.56 0.52
N CYS A 34 -3.78 3.88 0.48
CA CYS A 34 -2.98 3.77 -0.72
C CYS A 34 -2.31 2.39 -0.79
N ILE A 35 -2.22 1.87 -2.01
CA ILE A 35 -1.45 0.68 -2.35
C ILE A 35 -0.46 1.07 -3.43
N THR A 36 0.80 0.68 -3.24
CA THR A 36 1.85 0.83 -4.25
C THR A 36 2.43 -0.54 -4.58
N THR A 37 2.58 -0.82 -5.86
CA THR A 37 3.12 -2.09 -6.35
C THR A 37 4.29 -1.89 -7.30
N GLY A 38 5.04 -2.96 -7.56
CA GLY A 38 5.99 -3.00 -8.67
C GLY A 38 5.29 -2.93 -10.03
N TYR A 39 6.02 -2.48 -11.06
CA TYR A 39 5.51 -2.24 -12.41
C TYR A 39 4.76 -3.43 -13.04
N GLU A 40 5.16 -4.67 -12.70
CA GLU A 40 4.59 -5.90 -13.26
C GLU A 40 3.43 -6.47 -12.44
N THR A 41 2.93 -5.74 -11.43
CA THR A 41 1.84 -6.17 -10.56
C THR A 41 0.57 -5.36 -10.85
N TRP A 42 -0.46 -6.08 -11.27
CA TRP A 42 -1.81 -5.58 -11.47
C TRP A 42 -2.65 -5.76 -10.20
N VAL A 43 -3.32 -4.71 -9.74
CA VAL A 43 -4.29 -4.77 -8.65
C VAL A 43 -5.69 -4.88 -9.25
N GLU A 44 -6.29 -6.07 -9.16
CA GLU A 44 -7.64 -6.32 -9.69
C GLU A 44 -8.72 -5.63 -8.85
N SER A 45 -8.56 -5.66 -7.53
CA SER A 45 -9.47 -4.97 -6.62
C SER A 45 -8.77 -4.63 -5.31
N GLN A 46 -9.22 -3.56 -4.69
CA GLN A 46 -8.80 -3.15 -3.35
C GLN A 46 -10.01 -2.63 -2.60
N ARG A 47 -10.11 -2.97 -1.31
CA ARG A 47 -11.11 -2.45 -0.40
C ARG A 47 -10.47 -2.25 0.96
N PHE A 48 -10.68 -1.07 1.52
CA PHE A 48 -10.37 -0.75 2.91
C PHE A 48 -11.67 -0.57 3.69
N ASN A 49 -11.65 -0.78 5.00
CA ASN A 49 -12.70 -0.29 5.87
C ASN A 49 -12.52 1.22 6.14
N GLU A 50 -13.52 1.85 6.75
CA GLU A 50 -13.55 3.32 6.94
C GLU A 50 -12.36 3.85 7.76
N ASP A 51 -11.92 3.07 8.76
CA ASP A 51 -10.85 3.44 9.67
C ASP A 51 -9.46 2.95 9.22
N TYR A 52 -9.33 2.34 8.03
CA TYR A 52 -8.08 1.77 7.52
C TYR A 52 -7.41 0.76 8.49
N THR A 53 -8.21 0.00 9.20
CA THR A 53 -7.79 -1.09 10.10
C THR A 53 -7.98 -2.48 9.50
N GLU A 54 -8.66 -2.56 8.35
CA GLU A 54 -8.80 -3.79 7.56
C GLU A 54 -8.68 -3.48 6.07
N ALA A 55 -8.07 -4.40 5.33
CA ALA A 55 -7.99 -4.33 3.87
C ALA A 55 -8.12 -5.70 3.21
N VAL A 56 -8.72 -5.71 2.03
CA VAL A 56 -8.79 -6.89 1.14
C VAL A 56 -8.36 -6.47 -0.25
N ILE A 57 -7.36 -7.16 -0.80
CA ILE A 57 -6.73 -6.82 -2.07
C ILE A 57 -6.58 -8.08 -2.89
N THR A 58 -6.95 -8.01 -4.17
CA THR A 58 -6.69 -9.08 -5.14
C THR A 58 -5.70 -8.58 -6.17
N TYR A 59 -4.68 -9.36 -6.47
CA TYR A 59 -3.62 -8.99 -7.39
C TYR A 59 -3.25 -10.13 -8.34
N GLU A 60 -2.63 -9.75 -9.45
CA GLU A 60 -1.95 -10.61 -10.40
C GLU A 60 -0.59 -9.99 -10.78
N PHE A 61 0.49 -10.77 -10.90
CA PHE A 61 1.77 -10.30 -11.42
C PHE A 61 2.41 -11.30 -12.38
N ASN A 62 3.26 -10.80 -13.29
CA ASN A 62 3.98 -11.63 -14.25
C ASN A 62 5.22 -12.30 -13.61
N ASP A 63 5.33 -13.62 -13.75
CA ASP A 63 6.22 -14.57 -13.04
C ASP A 63 7.75 -14.35 -13.18
N LYS A 64 8.20 -13.24 -13.73
CA LYS A 64 9.63 -13.05 -14.03
C LYS A 64 10.42 -12.38 -12.92
N LYS A 65 9.78 -11.79 -11.90
CA LYS A 65 10.46 -11.04 -10.83
C LYS A 65 9.70 -11.14 -9.51
N LYS A 66 10.45 -11.21 -8.39
CA LYS A 66 9.92 -10.98 -7.05
C LYS A 66 9.30 -9.58 -7.01
N ASN A 67 8.04 -9.48 -6.58
CA ASN A 67 7.34 -8.20 -6.44
C ASN A 67 7.08 -7.89 -4.97
N THR A 68 7.02 -6.60 -4.65
CA THR A 68 6.63 -6.09 -3.34
C THR A 68 5.40 -5.23 -3.50
N MET A 69 4.47 -5.34 -2.56
CA MET A 69 3.34 -4.45 -2.40
C MET A 69 3.50 -3.69 -1.09
N ILE A 70 3.29 -2.37 -1.12
CA ILE A 70 3.20 -1.51 0.05
C ILE A 70 1.74 -1.18 0.27
N ILE A 71 1.22 -1.41 1.48
CA ILE A 71 -0.16 -1.13 1.87
C ILE A 71 -0.11 -0.18 3.06
N VAL A 72 -0.68 1.03 2.90
CA VAL A 72 -0.67 2.04 3.96
C VAL A 72 -1.96 1.95 4.78
N MET A 73 -1.83 1.42 5.99
CA MET A 73 -2.87 1.29 7.01
C MET A 73 -2.80 2.43 8.03
N ASP A 74 -3.69 2.44 9.01
CA ASP A 74 -3.58 3.37 10.14
C ASP A 74 -2.35 3.04 11.01
N SER A 75 -1.47 4.02 11.21
CA SER A 75 -0.20 3.82 11.92
C SER A 75 -0.34 3.64 13.43
N GLY A 76 -1.55 3.81 13.99
CA GLY A 76 -1.84 3.60 15.41
C GLY A 76 -1.96 2.14 15.83
N TYR A 77 -1.86 1.18 14.91
CA TYR A 77 -2.08 -0.24 15.18
C TYR A 77 -1.00 -1.14 14.58
N GLU A 78 -0.97 -2.37 15.09
CA GLU A 78 -0.21 -3.49 14.53
C GLU A 78 -1.12 -4.37 13.69
N TYR A 79 -0.55 -5.05 12.70
CA TYR A 79 -1.33 -5.80 11.71
C TYR A 79 -0.79 -7.21 11.46
N GLN A 80 -1.72 -8.11 11.19
CA GLN A 80 -1.46 -9.42 10.59
C GLN A 80 -1.88 -9.41 9.12
N ILE A 81 -1.10 -10.12 8.30
CA ILE A 81 -1.29 -10.15 6.86
C ILE A 81 -1.42 -11.59 6.42
N PHE A 82 -2.49 -11.89 5.70
CA PHE A 82 -2.77 -13.21 5.14
C PHE A 82 -2.75 -13.12 3.62
N VAL A 83 -1.95 -13.97 2.98
CA VAL A 83 -1.98 -14.16 1.53
C VAL A 83 -2.57 -15.53 1.25
N ASN A 84 -3.68 -15.58 0.52
CA ASN A 84 -4.42 -16.82 0.24
C ASN A 84 -4.75 -17.63 1.52
N GLY A 85 -4.99 -16.93 2.64
CA GLY A 85 -5.29 -17.51 3.94
C GLY A 85 -4.08 -17.91 4.78
N LYS A 86 -2.84 -17.79 4.27
CA LYS A 86 -1.61 -18.07 4.99
C LYS A 86 -1.05 -16.81 5.62
N LEU A 87 -0.71 -16.85 6.91
CA LEU A 87 -0.02 -15.75 7.60
C LEU A 87 1.35 -15.49 6.96
N MET A 88 1.63 -14.22 6.68
CA MET A 88 2.86 -13.76 6.05
C MET A 88 3.55 -12.73 6.93
N GLU A 89 4.88 -12.78 6.95
CA GLU A 89 5.71 -11.71 7.49
C GLU A 89 5.65 -10.49 6.57
N HIS A 90 5.85 -9.32 7.17
CA HIS A 90 5.95 -8.04 6.48
C HIS A 90 7.04 -7.19 7.12
N GLU A 91 7.53 -6.21 6.37
CA GLU A 91 8.49 -5.22 6.84
C GLU A 91 7.76 -3.87 6.99
N GLU A 92 8.15 -3.07 7.98
CA GLU A 92 7.69 -1.69 8.15
C GLU A 92 8.90 -0.76 8.30
N HIS A 93 9.20 0.03 7.26
CA HIS A 93 10.18 1.12 7.36
C HIS A 93 9.55 2.41 7.94
N VAL A 94 8.24 2.56 7.77
CA VAL A 94 7.41 3.63 8.31
C VAL A 94 6.20 2.96 8.95
N LYS A 95 5.84 3.39 10.17
CA LYS A 95 4.73 2.77 10.90
C LYS A 95 3.42 2.83 10.09
N GLY A 96 2.76 1.69 9.92
CA GLY A 96 1.53 1.55 9.14
C GLY A 96 1.73 1.35 7.64
N ALA A 97 2.96 1.50 7.11
CA ALA A 97 3.29 1.16 5.72
C ALA A 97 3.80 -0.28 5.64
N LEU A 98 2.88 -1.21 5.40
CA LEU A 98 3.15 -2.64 5.41
C LEU A 98 3.74 -3.08 4.07
N GLU A 99 4.98 -3.55 4.07
CA GLU A 99 5.68 -4.05 2.89
C GLU A 99 5.65 -5.58 2.82
N ILE A 100 4.99 -6.11 1.79
CA ILE A 100 4.78 -7.55 1.62
C ILE A 100 5.45 -8.02 0.34
N ARG A 101 6.26 -9.08 0.44
CA ARG A 101 6.80 -9.78 -0.72
C ARG A 101 5.76 -10.76 -1.27
N LEU A 102 5.52 -10.67 -2.58
CA LEU A 102 4.57 -11.52 -3.30
C LEU A 102 5.34 -12.67 -3.97
N TYR A 103 4.84 -13.89 -3.81
CA TYR A 103 5.47 -15.12 -4.30
C TYR A 103 4.60 -15.90 -5.28
N GLU A 104 3.28 -15.78 -5.16
CA GLU A 104 2.31 -16.44 -6.05
C GLU A 104 1.81 -15.41 -7.05
N GLU A 105 1.84 -15.74 -8.36
CA GLU A 105 1.42 -14.84 -9.45
C GLU A 105 0.08 -14.18 -9.20
N LYS A 106 -0.88 -14.92 -8.63
CA LYS A 106 -2.19 -14.41 -8.25
C LYS A 106 -2.44 -14.64 -6.78
N GLY A 107 -3.04 -13.66 -6.12
CA GLY A 107 -3.34 -13.80 -4.71
C GLY A 107 -4.37 -12.84 -4.20
N LYS A 108 -4.93 -13.22 -3.06
CA LYS A 108 -5.79 -12.37 -2.24
C LYS A 108 -5.08 -12.09 -0.92
N ILE A 109 -4.78 -10.81 -0.68
CA ILE A 109 -4.24 -10.31 0.58
C ILE A 109 -5.40 -9.88 1.47
N LYS A 110 -5.37 -10.29 2.73
CA LYS A 110 -6.22 -9.78 3.80
C LYS A 110 -5.32 -9.21 4.89
N VAL A 111 -5.49 -7.93 5.17
CA VAL A 111 -4.85 -7.24 6.30
C VAL A 111 -5.89 -7.06 7.38
N ILE A 112 -5.56 -7.47 8.60
CA ILE A 112 -6.40 -7.27 9.78
C ILE A 112 -5.57 -6.69 10.91
N LYS A 113 -6.15 -5.76 11.65
CA LYS A 113 -5.59 -5.27 12.90
C LYS A 113 -5.34 -6.45 13.85
N ASN A 114 -4.17 -6.47 14.47
CA ASN A 114 -3.84 -7.41 15.51
C ASN A 114 -4.65 -7.01 16.76
N GLU A 115 -5.66 -7.79 17.10
CA GLU A 115 -6.28 -7.70 18.42
C GLU A 115 -5.40 -8.53 19.34
N GLU A 116 -4.67 -7.88 20.26
CA GLU A 116 -4.08 -8.63 21.37
C GLU A 116 -5.20 -9.45 22.02
N ILE A 117 -5.01 -10.77 22.06
CA ILE A 117 -5.75 -11.63 22.97
C ILE A 117 -5.33 -11.17 24.36
N LEU A 118 -6.13 -10.27 24.96
CA LEU A 118 -6.10 -9.98 26.39
C LEU A 118 -6.37 -11.25 27.19
#